data_AF-G9XTG6-F1
#
_entry.id   AF-G9XTG6-F1
#
_cell.length_a   1.000
_cell.length_b   1.000
_cell.length_c   1.000
_cell.angle_alpha   90.00
_cell.angle_beta   90.00
_cell.angle_gamma   90.00
#
_symmetry.space_group_name_H-M   'P 1'
#
loop_
_entity.id
_entity.type
_entity.pdbx_description
1 polymer ?
#
loop_
_entity_poly.entity_id
_entity_poly.type
_entity_poly.pdbx_seq_one_letter_code
_entity_poly.pdbx_strand_id
1 'polypeptide(L)'
;MLKKFAVSLLTLAFLTFGAGTAFGATTTAPDPAKLAEIKALHQQMVELKVQMIDKKVEAGILEKEKAEKIKDAIKERQKKVEEDLANGKVDFGKKHHKDRDNKPKGDSKETPDAKSSSSMRLTK
;
A
#
# COMPACT_ATOMS: atom_id res chain seq x y z
N MET A 1 1.68 7.01 -43.33
CA MET A 1 0.82 5.84 -43.02
C MET A 1 1.33 4.99 -41.83
N LEU A 2 2.30 5.44 -41.01
CA LEU A 2 2.86 4.64 -39.90
C LEU A 2 2.21 4.84 -38.51
N LYS A 3 1.19 5.69 -38.38
CA LYS A 3 0.57 5.99 -37.07
C LYS A 3 -0.57 5.04 -36.69
N LYS A 4 -0.93 4.10 -37.57
CA LYS A 4 -2.06 3.17 -37.40
C LYS A 4 -1.65 1.75 -36.97
N PHE A 5 -0.35 1.45 -36.90
CA PHE A 5 0.15 0.10 -36.57
C PHE A 5 0.50 -0.09 -35.08
N ALA A 6 0.72 0.98 -34.31
CA ALA A 6 1.11 0.87 -32.91
C ALA A 6 -0.02 0.34 -32.01
N VAL A 7 -1.29 0.55 -32.38
CA VAL A 7 -2.45 0.10 -31.60
C VAL A 7 -2.72 -1.40 -31.79
N SER A 8 -2.24 -2.00 -32.89
CA SER A 8 -2.44 -3.42 -33.20
C SER A 8 -1.50 -4.36 -32.45
N LEU A 9 -0.34 -3.88 -31.98
CA LEU A 9 0.59 -4.72 -31.22
C LEU A 9 0.18 -4.86 -29.75
N LEU A 10 -0.45 -3.84 -29.18
CA LEU A 10 -0.93 -3.88 -27.79
C LEU A 10 -2.06 -4.90 -27.61
N THR A 11 -2.94 -5.07 -28.60
CA THR A 11 -4.03 -6.05 -28.54
C THR A 11 -3.55 -7.49 -28.71
N LEU A 12 -2.49 -7.73 -29.48
CA LEU A 12 -1.93 -9.08 -29.66
C LEU A 12 -1.20 -9.59 -28.40
N ALA A 13 -0.61 -8.69 -27.62
CA ALA A 13 0.04 -9.04 -26.34
C ALA A 13 -0.96 -9.45 -25.23
N PHE A 14 -2.21 -8.95 -25.27
CA PHE A 14 -3.24 -9.35 -24.31
C PHE A 14 -3.84 -10.73 -24.60
N LEU A 15 -3.81 -11.19 -25.86
CA LEU A 15 -4.44 -12.46 -26.25
C LEU A 15 -3.60 -13.69 -25.87
N THR A 16 -2.29 -13.54 -25.64
CA THR A 16 -1.41 -14.63 -25.21
C THR A 16 -1.45 -14.92 -23.70
N PHE A 17 -2.15 -14.11 -22.90
CA PHE A 17 -2.32 -14.34 -21.46
C PHE A 17 -3.49 -15.29 -21.12
N GLY A 18 -4.27 -15.72 -22.12
CA GLY A 18 -5.48 -16.53 -21.90
C GLY A 18 -5.30 -18.06 -21.83
N ALA A 19 -4.08 -18.59 -22.04
CA ALA A 19 -3.86 -20.04 -22.18
C ALA A 19 -2.77 -20.61 -21.25
N GLY A 20 -2.60 -20.06 -20.05
CA GLY A 20 -1.67 -20.55 -19.04
C GLY A 20 -2.37 -21.32 -17.93
N THR A 21 -2.48 -22.64 -18.13
CA THR A 21 -2.48 -23.71 -17.11
C THR A 21 -3.10 -23.45 -15.74
N ALA A 22 -4.12 -24.25 -15.41
CA ALA A 22 -4.60 -24.53 -14.06
C ALA A 22 -3.46 -24.53 -13.02
N PHE A 23 -3.48 -23.57 -12.09
CA PHE A 23 -2.60 -23.53 -10.93
C PHE A 23 -3.01 -24.62 -9.94
N GLY A 24 -2.59 -25.85 -10.25
CA GLY A 24 -2.47 -26.95 -9.30
C GLY A 24 -1.25 -26.75 -8.40
N ALA A 25 -1.45 -27.07 -7.13
CA ALA A 25 -0.50 -26.93 -6.03
C ALA A 25 0.93 -27.40 -6.34
N THR A 26 1.92 -26.58 -5.97
CA THR A 26 3.24 -27.06 -5.55
C THR A 26 3.74 -26.21 -4.38
N THR A 27 3.65 -26.77 -3.18
CA THR A 27 4.42 -26.34 -2.01
C THR A 27 5.88 -26.69 -2.27
N THR A 28 6.60 -25.83 -2.97
CA THR A 28 8.06 -25.90 -3.14
C THR A 28 8.57 -24.46 -3.05
N ALA A 29 9.76 -24.27 -2.47
CA ALA A 29 10.38 -22.96 -2.28
C ALA A 29 10.21 -22.05 -3.51
N PRO A 30 10.05 -20.72 -3.31
CA PRO A 30 9.78 -19.80 -4.41
C PRO A 30 10.86 -19.90 -5.50
N ASP A 31 10.43 -20.15 -6.73
CA ASP A 31 11.29 -20.27 -7.91
C ASP A 31 12.11 -18.98 -8.10
N PRO A 32 13.46 -19.06 -8.12
CA PRO A 32 14.32 -17.88 -8.22
C PRO A 32 14.08 -17.08 -9.51
N ALA A 33 13.67 -17.72 -10.61
CA ALA A 33 13.33 -17.02 -11.85
C ALA A 33 12.07 -16.15 -11.67
N LYS A 34 11.04 -16.71 -11.01
CA LYS A 34 9.80 -15.98 -10.70
C LYS A 34 10.02 -14.86 -9.69
N LEU A 35 10.92 -15.04 -8.72
CA LEU A 35 11.32 -13.98 -7.79
C LEU A 35 12.03 -12.82 -8.50
N ALA A 36 12.88 -13.12 -9.48
CA ALA A 36 13.54 -12.10 -10.29
C ALA A 36 12.53 -11.29 -11.12
N GLU A 37 11.50 -11.94 -11.68
CA GLU A 37 10.40 -11.26 -12.37
C GLU A 37 9.60 -10.34 -11.44
N ILE A 38 9.28 -10.81 -10.23
CA ILE A 38 8.59 -10.00 -9.21
C ILE A 38 9.44 -8.78 -8.83
N LYS A 39 10.76 -8.96 -8.67
CA LYS A 39 11.69 -7.87 -8.39
C LYS A 39 11.67 -6.83 -9.52
N ALA A 40 11.75 -7.27 -10.77
CA ALA A 40 11.74 -6.39 -11.93
C ALA A 40 10.41 -5.59 -12.02
N LEU A 41 9.27 -6.24 -11.81
CA LEU A 41 7.96 -5.58 -11.77
C LEU A 41 7.88 -4.55 -10.64
N HIS A 42 8.41 -4.86 -9.46
CA HIS A 42 8.44 -3.89 -8.37
C HIS A 42 9.33 -2.68 -8.69
N GLN A 43 10.48 -2.90 -9.33
CA GLN A 43 11.35 -1.80 -9.76
C GLN A 43 10.64 -0.88 -10.76
N GLN A 44 9.94 -1.44 -11.75
CA GLN A 44 9.12 -0.66 -12.69
C GLN A 44 8.02 0.14 -11.98
N MET A 45 7.33 -0.46 -11.01
CA MET A 45 6.32 0.25 -10.21
C MET A 45 6.93 1.42 -9.43
N VAL A 46 8.13 1.24 -8.85
CA VAL A 46 8.81 2.31 -8.10
C VAL A 46 9.19 3.46 -9.02
N GLU A 47 9.77 3.16 -10.17
CA GLU A 47 10.12 4.16 -11.18
C GLU A 47 8.90 4.97 -11.60
N LEU A 48 7.79 4.29 -11.91
CA LEU A 48 6.53 4.94 -12.26
C LEU A 48 6.03 5.87 -11.14
N LYS A 49 6.13 5.46 -9.87
CA LYS A 49 5.75 6.29 -8.72
C LYS A 49 6.60 7.55 -8.60
N VAL A 50 7.91 7.45 -8.85
CA VAL A 50 8.82 8.60 -8.85
C VAL A 50 8.44 9.58 -9.97
N GLN A 51 8.19 9.08 -11.18
CA GLN A 51 7.74 9.90 -12.30
C GLN A 51 6.40 10.58 -12.01
N MET A 52 5.45 9.89 -11.37
CA MET A 52 4.18 10.49 -10.95
C MET A 52 4.38 11.61 -9.92
N ILE A 53 5.35 11.49 -9.01
CA ILE A 53 5.67 12.55 -8.05
C ILE A 53 6.24 13.76 -8.77
N ASP A 54 7.14 13.55 -9.73
CA ASP A 54 7.68 14.64 -10.55
C ASP A 54 6.58 15.37 -11.33
N LYS A 55 5.65 14.64 -11.93
CA LYS A 55 4.47 15.25 -12.58
C LYS A 55 3.56 16.00 -11.61
N LYS A 56 3.44 15.56 -10.36
CA LYS A 56 2.70 16.30 -9.33
C LYS A 56 3.40 17.59 -8.93
N VAL A 57 4.73 17.61 -8.93
CA VAL A 57 5.53 18.83 -8.69
C VAL A 57 5.40 19.79 -9.86
N GLU A 58 5.53 19.30 -11.10
CA GLU A 58 5.35 20.10 -12.31
C GLU A 58 3.95 20.72 -12.39
N ALA A 59 2.92 19.97 -11.98
CA ALA A 59 1.54 20.46 -11.93
C ALA A 59 1.25 21.40 -10.74
N GLY A 60 2.23 21.67 -9.87
CA GLY A 60 2.06 22.51 -8.67
C GLY A 60 1.17 21.89 -7.58
N ILE A 61 0.80 20.61 -7.72
CA ILE A 61 -0.01 19.87 -6.73
C ILE A 61 0.83 19.51 -5.51
N LEU A 62 2.13 19.29 -5.70
CA LEU A 62 3.05 18.86 -4.67
C LEU A 62 4.28 19.77 -4.62
N GLU A 63 4.66 20.14 -3.41
CA GLU A 63 5.84 20.96 -3.16
C GLU A 63 7.13 20.15 -3.31
N LYS A 64 8.20 20.77 -3.84
CA LYS A 64 9.48 20.10 -4.14
C LYS A 64 10.07 19.39 -2.92
N GLU A 65 10.09 20.04 -1.76
CA GLU A 65 10.62 19.45 -0.53
C GLU A 65 9.84 18.22 -0.07
N LYS A 66 8.52 18.23 -0.25
CA LYS A 66 7.65 17.09 0.08
C LYS A 66 7.86 15.96 -0.93
N ALA A 67 8.05 16.29 -2.20
CA ALA A 67 8.35 15.32 -3.23
C ALA A 67 9.66 14.56 -2.95
N GLU A 68 10.72 15.26 -2.54
CA GLU A 68 11.99 14.62 -2.15
C GLU A 68 11.80 13.65 -0.99
N LYS A 69 11.13 14.08 0.09
CA LYS A 69 10.82 13.20 1.24
C LYS A 69 10.04 11.94 0.82
N ILE A 70 9.09 12.07 -0.10
CA ILE A 70 8.32 10.93 -0.59
C ILE A 70 9.19 10.01 -1.45
N LYS A 71 10.04 10.57 -2.33
CA LYS A 71 10.98 9.77 -3.13
C LYS A 71 11.94 8.98 -2.25
N ASP A 72 12.44 9.57 -1.18
CA ASP A 72 13.33 8.90 -0.24
C ASP A 72 12.62 7.77 0.52
N ALA A 73 11.40 8.01 0.99
CA ALA A 73 10.57 6.97 1.60
C ALA A 73 10.27 5.81 0.62
N ILE A 74 10.07 6.11 -0.67
CA ILE A 74 9.90 5.09 -1.70
C ILE A 74 11.17 4.26 -1.88
N LYS A 75 12.35 4.89 -1.93
CA LYS A 75 13.65 4.20 -2.03
C LYS A 75 13.91 3.31 -0.82
N GLU A 76 13.63 3.79 0.40
CA GLU A 76 13.76 3.00 1.62
C GLU A 76 12.85 1.75 1.56
N ARG A 77 11.60 1.94 1.12
CA ARG A 77 10.65 0.84 0.97
C ARG A 77 11.11 -0.15 -0.10
N GLN A 78 11.68 0.32 -1.21
CA GLN A 78 12.24 -0.55 -2.23
C GLN A 78 13.34 -1.45 -1.66
N LYS A 79 14.28 -0.89 -0.88
CA LYS A 79 15.34 -1.66 -0.24
C LYS A 79 14.79 -2.77 0.67
N LYS A 80 13.78 -2.46 1.49
CA LYS A 80 13.13 -3.45 2.36
C LYS A 80 12.49 -4.58 1.57
N VAL A 81 11.84 -4.25 0.45
CA VAL A 81 11.23 -5.28 -0.41
C VAL A 81 12.30 -6.14 -1.08
N GLU A 82 13.42 -5.57 -1.52
CA GLU A 82 14.53 -6.34 -2.07
C GLU A 82 15.16 -7.28 -1.03
N GLU A 83 15.26 -6.84 0.23
CA GLU A 83 15.71 -7.67 1.36
C GLU A 83 14.70 -8.77 1.71
N ASP A 84 13.41 -8.45 1.78
CA ASP A 84 12.34 -9.41 2.03
C ASP A 84 12.29 -10.49 0.94
N LEU A 85 12.39 -10.09 -0.34
CA LEU A 85 12.49 -11.01 -1.48
C LEU A 85 13.70 -11.93 -1.37
N ALA A 86 14.87 -11.40 -0.97
CA ALA A 86 16.08 -12.20 -0.76
C ALA A 86 15.91 -13.21 0.39
N ASN A 87 15.14 -12.85 1.41
CA ASN A 87 14.80 -13.71 2.54
C ASN A 87 13.60 -14.66 2.27
N GLY A 88 13.08 -14.68 1.03
CA GLY A 88 11.93 -15.51 0.64
C GLY A 88 10.58 -15.04 1.19
N LYS A 89 10.51 -13.83 1.75
CA LYS A 89 9.27 -13.19 2.19
C LYS A 89 8.63 -12.42 1.03
N VAL A 90 7.39 -12.76 0.71
CA VAL A 90 6.59 -12.09 -0.34
C VAL A 90 5.46 -11.21 0.20
N ASP A 91 5.44 -10.94 1.51
CA ASP A 91 4.38 -10.20 2.19
C ASP A 91 4.71 -8.68 2.23
N PHE A 92 4.62 -8.00 1.08
CA PHE A 92 5.06 -6.59 0.90
C PHE A 92 4.16 -5.51 1.53
N GLY A 93 3.22 -5.91 2.40
CA GLY A 93 2.01 -5.09 2.59
C GLY A 93 1.22 -5.23 3.88
N LYS A 94 1.59 -6.05 4.86
CA LYS A 94 0.82 -6.07 6.12
C LYS A 94 1.04 -4.80 6.94
N LYS A 95 0.18 -3.81 6.72
CA LYS A 95 -0.12 -2.82 7.74
C LYS A 95 -0.93 -3.53 8.82
N HIS A 96 -0.29 -3.77 9.97
CA HIS A 96 -1.05 -4.02 11.18
C HIS A 96 -1.87 -2.76 11.45
N HIS A 97 -3.18 -2.85 11.28
CA HIS A 97 -4.08 -1.89 11.90
C HIS A 97 -3.81 -1.99 13.40
N LYS A 98 -3.17 -0.96 13.94
CA LYS A 98 -3.19 -0.75 15.38
C LYS A 98 -4.62 -0.33 15.65
N ASP A 99 -5.41 -1.20 16.27
CA ASP A 99 -6.68 -0.81 16.88
C ASP A 99 -6.35 0.34 17.83
N ARG A 100 -6.63 1.56 17.38
CA ARG A 100 -6.58 2.74 18.23
C ARG A 100 -7.87 2.70 19.02
N ASP A 101 -7.80 2.08 20.20
CA ASP A 101 -8.80 2.25 21.24
C ASP A 101 -8.94 3.76 21.52
N ASN A 102 -9.96 4.38 20.94
CA ASN A 102 -10.40 5.72 21.29
C ASN A 102 -10.98 5.67 22.71
N LYS A 103 -10.12 5.77 23.72
CA LYS A 103 -10.54 6.15 25.07
C LYS A 103 -10.64 7.68 25.10
N PRO A 104 -11.83 8.28 25.21
CA PRO A 104 -11.92 9.72 25.44
C PRO A 104 -11.26 10.05 26.79
N LYS A 105 -10.14 10.77 26.74
CA LYS A 105 -9.57 11.44 27.90
C LYS A 105 -10.46 12.64 28.25
N GLY A 106 -11.36 12.47 29.21
CA GLY A 106 -11.95 13.59 29.93
C GLY A 106 -11.08 13.85 31.15
N ASP A 107 -10.21 14.87 31.08
CA ASP A 107 -9.49 15.38 32.25
C ASP A 107 -10.11 16.71 32.70
N SER A 108 -10.42 16.74 34.01
CA SER A 108 -10.21 17.83 34.97
C SER A 108 -11.41 18.58 35.58
N LYS A 109 -11.36 18.57 36.94
CA LYS A 109 -11.80 19.54 37.97
C LYS A 109 -13.08 19.28 38.81
N GLU A 110 -12.84 18.74 40.01
CA GLU A 110 -13.35 19.07 41.37
C GLU A 110 -14.02 20.47 41.49
N THR A 111 -15.05 20.82 42.29
CA THR A 111 -15.96 20.34 43.38
C THR A 111 -17.05 21.47 43.55
N PRO A 112 -17.96 21.60 44.57
CA PRO A 112 -18.59 20.69 45.56
C PRO A 112 -20.15 20.77 45.60
N ASP A 113 -20.76 19.84 46.35
CA ASP A 113 -22.04 19.88 47.08
C ASP A 113 -23.31 20.55 46.50
N ALA A 114 -24.31 19.73 46.15
CA ALA A 114 -25.73 20.03 46.42
C ALA A 114 -26.56 18.74 46.52
N LYS A 115 -27.05 18.47 47.74
CA LYS A 115 -28.11 17.50 48.04
C LYS A 115 -29.35 17.73 47.16
N SER A 116 -29.90 16.68 46.55
CA SER A 116 -31.36 16.51 46.47
C SER A 116 -31.74 15.07 46.13
N SER A 117 -32.87 14.66 46.67
CA SER A 117 -33.36 13.32 46.93
C SER A 117 -34.20 12.71 45.78
N SER A 118 -34.69 11.49 46.03
CA SER A 118 -35.88 10.84 45.44
C SER A 118 -35.60 9.90 44.26
N SER A 119 -35.57 8.58 44.49
CA SER A 119 -36.74 7.66 44.46
C SER A 119 -37.30 7.45 43.05
N MET A 120 -37.08 6.26 42.48
CA MET A 120 -38.15 5.26 42.30
C MET A 120 -37.61 4.01 41.59
N ARG A 121 -37.81 2.85 42.24
CA ARG A 121 -37.91 1.55 41.57
C ARG A 121 -39.09 1.60 40.61
N LEU A 122 -38.98 1.02 39.42
CA LEU A 122 -40.13 0.44 38.74
C LEU A 122 -39.75 -0.83 37.98
N THR A 123 -40.40 -1.91 38.39
CA THR A 123 -40.49 -3.22 37.77
C THR A 123 -41.34 -3.18 36.49
N LYS A 124 -41.00 -4.02 35.51
CA LYS A 124 -41.98 -4.92 34.88
C LYS A 124 -41.28 -6.14 34.29
#